data_AF-A0A920BLA0-F1
#
_entry.id   AF-A0A920BLA0-F1
#
_cell.length_a   1.000
_cell.length_b   1.000
_cell.length_c   1.000
_cell.angle_alpha   90.00
_cell.angle_beta   90.00
_cell.angle_gamma   90.00
#
_symmetry.space_group_name_H-M   'P 1'
#
loop_
_entity.id
_entity.type
_entity.pdbx_description
1 polymer ?
#
loop_
_entity_poly.entity_id
_entity_poly.type
_entity_poly.pdbx_seq_one_letter_code
_entity_poly.pdbx_strand_id
1 'polypeptide(L)' 'MGQGRPGISRIARATGATIVPVAITGSDLVWPLGKGFPIPRLKRPVIKVRFGAPFDLQSDDDINNANVVMQRIKSLWIQ' A
#
# COMPACT_ATOMS: atom_id res chain seq x y z
N MET A 1 1.09 2.90 9.03
CA MET A 1 0.61 3.31 7.69
C MET A 1 0.24 4.78 7.74
N GLY A 2 0.59 5.55 6.70
CA GLY A 2 0.20 6.96 6.60
C GLY A 2 -1.25 7.15 6.14
N GLN A 3 -1.68 8.40 6.03
CA GLN A 3 -2.98 8.77 5.50
C GLN A 3 -3.08 8.51 3.98
N GLY A 4 -4.27 8.13 3.50
CA GLY A 4 -4.56 8.03 2.07
C GLY A 4 -4.48 9.39 1.39
N ARG A 5 -3.82 9.46 0.23
CA ARG A 5 -3.71 10.69 -0.56
C ARG A 5 -4.76 10.70 -1.68
N PRO A 6 -5.56 11.78 -1.84
CA PRO A 6 -6.62 11.86 -2.85
C PRO A 6 -6.20 11.60 -4.30
N GLY A 7 -4.91 11.84 -4.63
CA GLY A 7 -4.38 11.66 -5.98
C GLY A 7 -4.57 10.25 -6.56
N ILE A 8 -4.60 9.20 -5.72
CA ILE A 8 -4.84 7.83 -6.20
C ILE A 8 -6.24 7.68 -6.80
N SER A 9 -7.25 8.31 -6.19
CA SER A 9 -8.63 8.32 -6.69
C SER A 9 -8.73 9.06 -8.01
N ARG A 10 -8.09 10.24 -8.11
CA ARG A 10 -8.13 11.05 -9.34
C ARG A 10 -7.56 10.32 -10.54
N ILE A 11 -6.41 9.66 -10.37
CA ILE A 11 -5.76 8.90 -11.45
C ILE A 11 -6.63 7.71 -11.86
N ALA A 12 -7.12 6.93 -10.89
CA ALA A 12 -7.95 5.76 -11.16
C ALA A 12 -9.26 6.15 -11.89
N ARG A 13 -9.95 7.19 -11.45
CA ARG A 13 -11.19 7.67 -12.09
C ARG A 13 -10.94 8.25 -13.48
N ALA A 14 -9.88 9.03 -13.66
CA ALA A 14 -9.56 9.64 -14.95
C ALA A 14 -9.19 8.59 -16.03
N THR A 15 -8.70 7.43 -15.61
CA THR A 15 -8.24 6.37 -16.52
C THR A 15 -9.18 5.17 -16.60
N GLY A 16 -10.15 5.06 -15.69
CA GLY A 16 -10.94 3.84 -15.52
C GLY A 16 -10.11 2.65 -15.00
N ALA A 17 -8.95 2.90 -14.37
CA ALA A 17 -8.06 1.85 -13.93
C ALA A 17 -8.56 1.12 -12.68
N THR A 18 -8.55 -0.20 -12.74
CA THR A 18 -8.78 -1.07 -11.58
C THR A 18 -7.59 -1.03 -10.61
N ILE A 19 -7.89 -1.01 -9.31
CA ILE A 19 -6.90 -0.94 -8.24
C ILE A 19 -6.65 -2.34 -7.68
N VAL A 20 -5.39 -2.72 -7.56
CA VAL A 20 -4.96 -3.93 -6.83
C VAL A 20 -4.24 -3.50 -5.54
N PRO A 21 -4.80 -3.77 -4.35
CA PRO A 21 -4.14 -3.42 -3.09
C PRO A 21 -2.97 -4.39 -2.83
N VAL A 22 -1.83 -3.84 -2.42
CA VAL A 22 -0.61 -4.62 -2.11
C VAL A 22 -0.07 -4.23 -0.74
N ALA A 23 0.21 -5.21 0.10
CA ALA A 23 0.91 -5.02 1.36
C ALA A 23 2.30 -5.66 1.32
N ILE A 24 3.32 -4.87 1.67
CA ILE A 24 4.71 -5.32 1.82
C ILE A 24 5.06 -5.22 3.29
N THR A 25 5.57 -6.30 3.88
CA THR A 25 6.00 -6.35 5.29
C THR A 25 7.41 -6.89 5.43
N GLY A 26 8.15 -6.39 6.43
CA GLY A 26 9.53 -6.78 6.71
C GLY A 26 10.61 -6.04 5.90
N SER A 27 10.24 -5.13 5.01
CA SER A 27 11.21 -4.29 4.28
C SER A 27 11.91 -3.28 5.20
N ASP A 28 11.21 -2.78 6.22
CA ASP A 28 11.73 -1.92 7.28
C ASP A 28 12.84 -2.57 8.10
N LEU A 29 12.83 -3.91 8.20
CA LEU A 29 13.89 -4.70 8.83
C LEU A 29 15.17 -4.79 7.99
N VAL A 30 15.06 -4.57 6.68
CA VAL A 30 16.19 -4.54 5.73
C VAL A 30 16.78 -3.13 5.68
N TRP A 31 15.92 -2.14 5.49
CA TRP A 31 16.32 -0.73 5.39
C TRP A 31 15.31 0.17 6.12
N PRO A 32 15.60 0.52 7.39
CA PRO A 32 14.73 1.39 8.16
C PRO A 32 14.69 2.81 7.60
N LEU A 33 13.55 3.46 7.75
CA LEU A 33 13.37 4.86 7.39
C LEU A 33 14.41 5.74 8.13
N GLY A 34 15.04 6.66 7.40
CA GLY A 34 16.07 7.56 7.95
C GLY A 34 17.48 6.99 8.03
N LYS A 35 17.72 5.75 7.56
CA LYS A 35 19.08 5.21 7.39
C LYS A 35 19.59 5.49 5.98
N GLY A 36 20.86 5.88 5.84
CA GLY A 36 21.49 6.11 4.53
C GLY A 36 21.80 4.83 3.75
N PHE A 37 21.88 3.69 4.43
CA PHE A 37 22.15 2.38 3.83
C PHE A 37 21.36 1.26 4.53
N PRO A 38 21.11 0.12 3.85
CA PRO A 38 20.55 -1.08 4.46
C PRO A 38 21.38 -1.57 5.64
N ILE A 39 20.73 -2.22 6.61
CA ILE A 39 21.44 -2.81 7.75
C ILE A 39 22.03 -4.16 7.33
N PRO A 40 23.36 -4.35 7.38
CA PRO A 40 23.96 -5.65 7.15
C PRO A 40 23.51 -6.61 8.26
N ARG A 41 22.80 -7.68 7.87
CA ARG A 41 22.32 -8.73 8.79
C ARG A 41 22.86 -10.08 8.36
N LEU A 42 23.36 -10.85 9.33
CA LEU A 42 23.86 -12.20 9.10
C LEU A 42 22.76 -13.14 8.59
N LYS A 43 21.52 -12.96 9.08
CA LYS A 43 20.32 -13.63 8.57
C LYS A 43 19.54 -12.67 7.67
N ARG A 44 19.24 -13.11 6.44
CA ARG A 44 18.41 -12.34 5.49
C ARG A 44 16.98 -12.21 6.03
N PRO A 45 16.45 -10.99 6.23
CA PRO A 45 15.06 -10.81 6.64
C PRO A 45 14.10 -11.35 5.58
N VAL A 46 12.98 -11.92 6.01
CA VAL A 46 11.90 -12.36 5.11
C VAL A 46 11.02 -11.16 4.79
N ILE A 47 10.90 -10.83 3.50
CA ILE A 47 9.93 -9.85 3.00
C ILE A 47 8.70 -10.61 2.53
N LYS A 48 7.52 -10.24 3.04
CA LYS A 48 6.26 -10.82 2.57
C LYS A 48 5.54 -9.80 1.70
N VAL A 49 4.99 -10.27 0.58
CA VAL A 49 4.14 -9.49 -0.32
C VAL A 49 2.78 -10.18 -0.39
N ARG A 50 1.72 -9.40 -0.19
CA ARG A 50 0.35 -9.87 -0.27
C ARG A 50 -0.43 -9.01 -1.24
N PHE A 51 -1.09 -9.67 -2.19
CA PHE A 51 -2.00 -9.06 -3.14
C PHE A 51 -3.43 -9.28 -2.65
N GLY A 52 -4.24 -8.22 -2.62
CA GLY A 52 -5.66 -8.34 -2.37
C GLY A 52 -6.47 -8.40 -3.67
N ALA A 53 -7.79 -8.53 -3.51
CA ALA A 53 -8.71 -8.56 -4.63
C ALA A 53 -8.73 -7.22 -5.39
N PRO A 54 -8.71 -7.24 -6.74
CA PRO A 54 -8.90 -6.04 -7.55
C PRO A 54 -10.26 -5.38 -7.26
N PHE A 55 -10.34 -4.05 -7.34
CA PHE A 55 -11.59 -3.30 -7.21
C PHE A 55 -11.53 -1.96 -7.92
N ASP A 56 -12.70 -1.44 -8.29
CA ASP A 56 -12.85 -0.13 -8.92
C ASP A 56 -13.40 0.90 -7.93
N LEU A 57 -13.12 2.18 -8.18
CA LEU A 57 -13.69 3.30 -7.42
C LEU A 57 -14.92 3.84 -8.13
N GLN A 58 -16.04 3.96 -7.40
CA GLN A 58 -17.32 4.39 -7.98
C GLN A 58 -17.79 5.76 -7.47
N SER A 59 -17.26 6.23 -6.34
CA SER A 59 -17.63 7.53 -5.76
C SER A 59 -16.80 8.66 -6.38
N ASP A 60 -17.36 9.87 -6.39
CA ASP A 60 -16.66 11.09 -6.76
C ASP A 60 -15.88 11.77 -5.61
N ASP A 61 -16.04 11.28 -4.38
CA ASP A 61 -15.30 11.71 -3.21
C ASP A 61 -13.88 11.10 -3.19
N ASP A 62 -12.90 11.88 -3.65
CA ASP A 62 -11.50 11.46 -3.69
C ASP A 62 -10.88 11.20 -2.32
N ILE A 63 -11.36 11.86 -1.26
CA ILE A 63 -10.82 11.69 0.09
C ILE A 63 -11.30 10.35 0.64
N ASN A 64 -12.61 10.08 0.53
CA ASN A 64 -13.18 8.81 0.94
C ASN A 64 -12.60 7.63 0.14
N ASN A 65 -12.48 7.78 -1.17
CA ASN A 65 -11.87 6.75 -2.02
C ASN A 65 -10.42 6.43 -1.60
N ALA A 66 -9.61 7.45 -1.30
CA ALA A 66 -8.26 7.22 -0.80
C ALA A 66 -8.25 6.46 0.53
N ASN A 67 -9.21 6.72 1.42
CA ASN A 67 -9.36 5.97 2.67
C ASN A 67 -9.77 4.51 2.42
N VAL A 68 -10.67 4.25 1.47
CA VAL A 68 -11.04 2.88 1.06
C VAL A 68 -9.82 2.10 0.58
N VAL A 69 -8.98 2.71 -0.28
CA VAL A 69 -7.73 2.07 -0.75
C VAL A 69 -6.82 1.72 0.43
N MET A 70 -6.64 2.65 1.38
CA MET A 70 -5.82 2.40 2.56
C MET A 70 -6.39 1.31 3.46
N GLN A 71 -7.72 1.23 3.60
CA GLN A 71 -8.40 0.18 4.34
C GLN A 71 -8.18 -1.20 3.69
N ARG A 72 -8.26 -1.29 2.36
CA ARG A 72 -7.97 -2.51 1.59
C ARG A 72 -6.52 -2.97 1.74
N ILE A 73 -5.56 -2.05 1.78
CA ILE A 73 -4.15 -2.39 2.05
C ILE A 73 -3.98 -2.85 3.51
N LYS A 74 -4.66 -2.19 4.46
CA LYS A 74 -4.59 -2.54 5.89
C LYS A 74 -5.18 -3.92 6.18
N SER A 75 -6.24 -4.35 5.50
CA SER A 75 -6.79 -5.69 5.73
C SER A 75 -5.80 -6.81 5.38
N LEU A 76 -4.87 -6.57 4.45
CA LEU A 76 -3.84 -7.54 4.07
C LEU A 76 -2.75 -7.74 5.14
N TRP A 77 -2.67 -6.85 6.12
CA TRP A 77 -1.74 -6.98 7.24
C TRP A 77 -2.21 -7.97 8.31
N ILE A 78 -3.52 -8.17 8.46
CA ILE A 78 -4.13 -8.88 9.60
C ILE A 78 -4.31 -10.39 9.31
N GLN A 79 -4.25 -10.81 8.04
CA GLN A 79 -4.26 -12.22 7.63
C GLN A 79 -2.92 -12.92 7.88
#